data_AF-A0A4Q3UUE1-F1
#
_entry.id   AF-A0A4Q3UUE1-F1
#
_cell.length_a   1.000
_cell.length_b   1.000
_cell.length_c   1.000
_cell.angle_alpha   90.00
_cell.angle_beta   90.00
_cell.angle_gamma   90.00
#
_symmetry.space_group_name_H-M   'P 1'
#
loop_
_entity.id
_entity.type
_entity.pdbx_description
1 polymer ?
#
loop_
_entity_poly.entity_id
_entity_poly.type
_entity_poly.pdbx_seq_one_letter_code
_entity_poly.pdbx_strand_id
1 'polypeptide(L)'
;MDSESSAPTSVEVSPSNPLAFVFGNSEAALDEKGRVLFDKTKRGFLGKEFVFLWGELGQIVAYPKATWDEMVAELSKFGANNFHLQQYIRLFFSHAAVGMNTDGQGRAVIPSRLRELAKLDGPLTIVGGMF
;
A
#
# COMPACT_ATOMS: atom_id res chain seq x y z
N MET A 1 12.93 -12.56 -42.42
CA MET A 1 13.87 -11.75 -41.63
C MET A 1 13.03 -11.08 -40.56
N ASP A 2 12.74 -11.89 -39.56
CA ASP A 2 11.91 -11.55 -38.41
C ASP A 2 12.73 -10.59 -37.54
N SER A 3 12.24 -9.36 -37.38
CA SER A 3 12.82 -8.41 -36.43
C SER A 3 12.18 -8.65 -35.08
N GLU A 4 12.98 -9.16 -34.16
CA GLU A 4 12.62 -9.43 -32.79
C GLU A 4 12.06 -8.18 -32.11
N SER A 5 10.83 -8.32 -31.63
CA SER A 5 10.22 -7.48 -30.60
C SER A 5 11.09 -7.54 -29.35
N SER A 6 11.85 -6.48 -29.09
CA SER A 6 12.53 -6.30 -27.81
C SER A 6 11.47 -6.07 -26.73
N ALA A 7 11.24 -7.08 -25.89
CA ALA A 7 10.40 -6.96 -24.69
C ALA A 7 10.88 -5.76 -23.84
N PRO A 8 9.97 -4.98 -23.24
CA PRO A 8 10.37 -3.85 -22.43
C PRO A 8 11.14 -4.33 -21.20
N THR A 9 12.34 -3.77 -21.06
CA THR A 9 13.30 -3.93 -19.97
C THR A 9 12.61 -3.89 -18.61
N SER A 10 12.95 -4.84 -17.74
CA SER A 10 12.51 -4.92 -16.35
C SER A 10 12.73 -3.58 -15.67
N VAL A 11 11.64 -2.87 -15.32
CA VAL A 11 11.71 -1.63 -14.56
C VAL A 11 12.30 -1.98 -13.19
N GLU A 12 13.50 -1.48 -12.89
CA GLU A 12 14.08 -1.56 -11.56
C GLU A 12 13.19 -0.78 -10.59
N VAL A 13 12.43 -1.52 -9.78
CA VAL A 13 11.59 -0.99 -8.72
C VAL A 13 12.52 -0.55 -7.58
N SER A 14 12.87 0.74 -7.56
CA SER A 14 13.53 1.34 -6.40
C SER A 14 12.48 1.94 -5.45
N PRO A 15 12.46 1.56 -4.15
CA PRO A 15 11.55 2.13 -3.16
C PRO A 15 11.81 3.62 -2.86
N SER A 16 12.87 4.23 -3.42
CA SER A 16 13.19 5.66 -3.29
C SER A 16 12.75 6.50 -4.50
N ASN A 17 12.09 5.90 -5.50
CA ASN A 17 11.54 6.63 -6.62
C ASN A 17 10.03 6.84 -6.38
N PRO A 18 9.55 8.06 -6.14
CA PRO A 18 8.12 8.34 -5.94
C PRO A 18 7.28 8.08 -7.20
N LEU A 19 7.92 7.83 -8.36
CA LEU A 19 7.29 7.39 -9.61
C LEU A 19 7.44 5.87 -9.85
N ALA A 20 7.98 5.10 -8.90
CA ALA A 20 7.93 3.65 -9.00
C ALA A 20 6.47 3.21 -8.81
N PHE A 21 5.91 2.59 -9.84
CA PHE A 21 4.53 2.10 -9.83
C PHE A 21 4.51 0.59 -9.71
N VAL A 22 3.52 0.08 -8.96
CA VAL A 22 3.13 -1.32 -9.00
C VAL A 22 1.94 -1.42 -9.93
N PHE A 23 2.03 -2.31 -10.92
CA PHE A 23 0.94 -2.57 -11.85
C PHE A 23 0.34 -3.96 -11.65
N GLY A 24 -0.82 -4.15 -12.27
CA GLY A 24 -1.52 -5.43 -12.32
C GLY A 24 -2.32 -5.74 -11.06
N ASN A 25 -2.95 -6.92 -11.05
CA ASN A 25 -3.71 -7.41 -9.92
C ASN A 25 -3.32 -8.87 -9.62
N SER A 26 -3.63 -9.32 -8.41
CA SER A 26 -3.45 -10.70 -7.99
C SER A 26 -4.53 -11.07 -6.98
N GLU A 27 -5.12 -12.25 -7.14
CA GLU A 27 -6.03 -12.79 -6.14
C GLU A 27 -5.28 -13.17 -4.87
N ALA A 28 -5.94 -12.98 -3.73
CA ALA A 28 -5.46 -13.33 -2.41
C ALA A 28 -6.65 -13.72 -1.53
N ALA A 29 -6.37 -14.19 -0.32
CA ALA A 29 -7.37 -14.42 0.70
C ALA A 29 -6.79 -14.07 2.07
N LEU A 30 -7.68 -13.79 3.02
CA LEU A 30 -7.30 -13.73 4.43
C LEU A 30 -7.23 -15.14 5.01
N ASP A 31 -6.17 -15.43 5.74
CA ASP A 31 -6.16 -16.61 6.61
C ASP A 31 -6.92 -16.35 7.92
N GLU A 32 -7.05 -17.38 8.76
CA GLU A 32 -7.74 -17.33 10.05
C GLU A 32 -7.19 -16.26 11.01
N LYS A 33 -5.94 -15.82 10.81
CA LYS A 33 -5.28 -14.78 11.62
C LYS A 33 -5.44 -13.39 11.00
N GLY A 34 -6.19 -13.27 9.91
CA GLY A 34 -6.36 -12.03 9.15
C GLY A 34 -5.10 -11.64 8.38
N ARG A 35 -4.24 -12.60 8.00
CA ARG A 35 -3.06 -12.32 7.19
C ARG A 35 -3.36 -12.42 5.71
N VAL A 36 -2.79 -11.50 4.93
CA VAL A 36 -2.78 -11.53 3.47
C VAL A 36 -1.38 -11.91 2.98
N LEU A 37 -1.30 -12.77 1.96
CA LEU A 37 -0.03 -13.09 1.29
C LEU A 37 0.19 -12.12 0.13
N PHE A 38 1.33 -11.42 0.13
CA PHE A 38 1.75 -10.63 -1.02
C PHE A 38 2.54 -11.48 -2.00
N ASP A 39 2.28 -11.30 -3.29
CA ASP A 39 3.17 -11.85 -4.33
C ASP A 39 4.56 -11.22 -4.24
N LYS A 40 5.54 -11.84 -4.91
CA LYS A 40 6.95 -11.42 -4.83
C LYS A 40 7.17 -9.97 -5.28
N THR A 41 6.44 -9.52 -6.30
CA THR A 41 6.59 -8.19 -6.89
C THR A 41 6.06 -7.13 -5.92
N LYS A 42 4.82 -7.30 -5.45
CA LYS A 42 4.16 -6.39 -4.51
C LYS A 42 4.89 -6.37 -3.16
N ARG A 43 5.35 -7.53 -2.68
CA ARG A 43 6.20 -7.62 -1.48
C ARG A 43 7.52 -6.88 -1.65
N GLY A 44 8.18 -7.03 -2.79
CA GLY A 44 9.43 -6.32 -3.10
C GLY A 44 9.24 -4.81 -3.08
N PHE A 45 8.13 -4.32 -3.64
CA PHE A 45 7.77 -2.92 -3.65
C PHE A 45 7.48 -2.36 -2.25
N LEU A 46 6.66 -3.06 -1.46
CA LEU A 46 6.34 -2.63 -0.08
C LEU A 46 7.58 -2.55 0.82
N GLY A 47 8.60 -3.34 0.52
CA GLY A 47 9.85 -3.34 1.27
C GLY A 47 9.72 -3.98 2.66
N LYS A 48 10.61 -3.60 3.56
CA LYS A 48 10.70 -4.20 4.91
C LYS A 48 9.61 -3.70 5.85
N GLU A 49 9.21 -2.45 5.70
CA GLU A 49 8.23 -1.78 6.53
C GLU A 49 7.29 -0.95 5.65
N PHE A 50 6.00 -1.01 5.97
CA PHE A 50 4.95 -0.31 5.26
C PHE A 50 3.85 0.12 6.22
N VAL A 51 2.89 0.87 5.70
CA VAL A 51 1.72 1.38 6.41
C VAL A 51 0.47 0.85 5.74
N PHE A 52 -0.48 0.35 6.51
CA PHE A 52 -1.85 0.16 6.02
C PHE A 52 -2.70 1.36 6.39
N LEU A 53 -3.58 1.79 5.49
CA LEU A 53 -4.64 2.74 5.80
C LEU A 53 -5.98 2.30 5.23
N TRP A 54 -7.04 2.92 5.74
CA TRP A 54 -8.36 2.86 5.11
C TRP A 54 -8.45 3.99 4.07
N GLY A 55 -8.56 3.62 2.80
CA GLY A 55 -8.61 4.53 1.66
C GLY A 55 -10.01 5.02 1.32
N GLU A 56 -10.08 6.02 0.43
CA GLU A 56 -11.31 6.78 0.14
C GLU A 56 -12.41 5.96 -0.53
N LEU A 57 -12.06 4.91 -1.29
CA LEU A 57 -13.05 4.02 -1.90
C LEU A 57 -13.47 2.87 -0.99
N GLY A 58 -13.16 2.95 0.31
CA GLY A 58 -13.49 1.92 1.29
C GLY A 58 -12.52 0.73 1.29
N GLN A 59 -11.41 0.80 0.54
CA GLN A 59 -10.39 -0.24 0.50
C GLN A 59 -9.34 -0.10 1.61
N ILE A 60 -8.53 -1.13 1.79
CA ILE A 60 -7.27 -1.01 2.54
C ILE A 60 -6.15 -0.73 1.54
N VAL A 61 -5.38 0.32 1.79
CA VAL A 61 -4.23 0.71 0.96
C VAL A 61 -2.95 0.44 1.73
N ALA A 62 -1.91 -0.03 1.03
CA ALA A 62 -0.61 -0.31 1.60
C ALA A 62 0.46 0.57 0.95
N TYR A 63 1.15 1.38 1.74
CA TYR A 63 2.24 2.24 1.27
C TYR A 63 3.58 1.79 1.83
N PRO A 64 4.65 1.71 1.01
CA PRO A 64 6.00 1.62 1.54
C PRO A 64 6.25 2.76 2.54
N LYS A 65 7.02 2.47 3.59
CA LYS A 65 7.30 3.47 4.65
C LYS A 65 7.88 4.78 4.10
N ALA A 66 8.78 4.71 3.12
CA ALA A 66 9.39 5.89 2.51
C ALA A 66 8.34 6.79 1.83
N THR A 67 7.45 6.21 1.00
CA THR A 67 6.35 6.94 0.34
C THR A 67 5.39 7.55 1.35
N TRP A 68 5.07 6.81 2.42
CA TRP A 68 4.24 7.34 3.51
C TRP A 68 4.87 8.56 4.18
N ASP A 69 6.18 8.50 4.49
CA ASP A 69 6.89 9.59 5.15
C ASP A 69 6.94 10.86 4.29
N GLU A 70 7.17 10.70 2.98
CA GLU A 70 7.11 11.80 2.01
C GLU A 70 5.72 12.44 1.97
N MET A 71 4.66 11.62 1.89
CA MET A 71 3.29 12.10 1.90
C MET A 71 2.95 12.87 3.19
N VAL A 72 3.36 12.36 4.36
CA VAL A 72 3.17 13.04 5.65
C VAL A 72 3.94 14.35 5.71
N ALA A 73 5.18 14.38 5.19
CA ALA A 73 6.01 15.58 5.16
C ALA A 73 5.38 16.67 4.28
N GLU A 74 4.87 16.33 3.10
CA GLU A 74 4.17 17.27 2.22
C GLU A 74 2.88 17.77 2.86
N LEU A 75 2.02 16.88 3.36
CA LEU A 75 0.75 17.28 4.00
C LEU A 75 0.96 18.18 5.22
N SER A 76 2.04 17.98 5.97
CA SER A 76 2.41 18.83 7.11
C SER A 76 2.72 20.26 6.69
N LYS A 77 3.24 20.49 5.48
CA LYS A 77 3.51 21.84 4.94
C LYS A 77 2.21 22.57 4.59
N PHE A 78 1.26 21.87 3.97
CA PHE A 78 0.00 22.47 3.52
C PHE A 78 -1.00 22.69 4.67
N GLY A 79 -0.98 21.83 5.69
CA GLY A 79 -1.93 21.86 6.79
C GLY A 79 -1.78 23.04 7.76
N ALA A 80 -0.62 23.66 7.88
CA ALA A 80 -0.30 24.54 9.02
C ALA A 80 -1.30 25.69 9.26
N ASN A 81 -1.89 26.25 8.20
CA ASN A 81 -2.84 27.37 8.29
C ASN A 81 -4.26 27.05 7.79
N ASN A 82 -4.60 25.77 7.60
CA ASN A 82 -5.91 25.36 7.11
C ASN A 82 -6.59 24.37 8.08
N PHE A 83 -7.53 24.88 8.88
CA PHE A 83 -8.26 24.10 9.88
C PHE A 83 -8.99 22.89 9.28
N HIS A 84 -9.65 23.06 8.13
CA HIS A 84 -10.37 21.96 7.49
C HIS A 84 -9.42 20.86 7.01
N LEU A 85 -8.28 21.26 6.44
CA LEU A 85 -7.24 20.33 6.02
C LEU A 85 -6.62 19.60 7.22
N GLN A 86 -6.37 20.28 8.34
CA GLN A 86 -5.89 19.66 9.58
C GLN A 86 -6.87 18.60 10.11
N GLN A 87 -8.16 18.94 10.12
CA GLN A 87 -9.20 18.00 10.57
C GLN A 87 -9.30 16.80 9.63
N TYR A 88 -9.22 17.00 8.31
CA TYR A 88 -9.18 15.92 7.33
C TYR A 88 -7.94 15.02 7.54
N ILE A 89 -6.74 15.61 7.61
CA ILE A 89 -5.48 14.89 7.85
C ILE A 89 -5.56 14.06 9.13
N ARG A 90 -6.05 14.66 10.23
CA ARG A 90 -6.22 13.98 11.51
C ARG A 90 -7.15 12.77 11.40
N LEU A 91 -8.29 12.92 10.73
CA LEU A 91 -9.25 11.84 10.57
C LEU A 91 -8.69 10.75 9.66
N PHE A 92 -8.13 11.12 8.50
CA PHE A 92 -7.53 10.22 7.54
C PHE A 92 -6.39 9.39 8.16
N PHE A 93 -5.45 10.05 8.83
CA PHE A 93 -4.33 9.38 9.48
C PHE A 93 -4.71 8.62 10.76
N SER A 94 -5.87 8.88 11.38
CA SER A 94 -6.34 8.10 12.53
C SER A 94 -6.62 6.61 12.20
N HIS A 95 -6.67 6.28 10.90
CA HIS A 95 -6.83 4.93 10.40
C HIS A 95 -5.51 4.28 9.98
N ALA A 96 -4.38 4.99 10.02
CA ALA A 96 -3.10 4.43 9.62
C ALA A 96 -2.57 3.43 10.67
N ALA A 97 -2.19 2.24 10.22
CA ALA A 97 -1.44 1.26 10.99
C ALA A 97 0.01 1.25 10.50
N VAL A 98 0.91 1.73 11.35
CA VAL A 98 2.35 1.89 11.06
C VAL A 98 3.15 0.71 11.60
N GLY A 99 4.39 0.54 11.10
CA GLY A 99 5.26 -0.56 11.54
C GLY A 99 4.85 -1.92 11.00
N MET A 100 4.05 -1.96 9.93
CA MET A 100 3.61 -3.21 9.33
C MET A 100 4.77 -3.84 8.57
N ASN A 101 4.86 -5.16 8.63
CA ASN A 101 5.86 -5.94 7.91
C ASN A 101 5.26 -7.28 7.46
N THR A 102 6.04 -8.00 6.66
CA THR A 102 5.71 -9.39 6.32
C THR A 102 6.50 -10.38 7.17
N ASP A 103 5.90 -11.53 7.47
CA ASP A 103 6.63 -12.67 8.00
C ASP A 103 7.58 -13.29 6.96
N GLY A 104 8.32 -14.35 7.33
CA GLY A 104 9.25 -15.03 6.43
C GLY A 104 8.60 -15.65 5.18
N GLN A 105 7.27 -15.83 5.18
CA GLN A 105 6.51 -16.34 4.04
C GLN A 105 5.97 -15.20 3.16
N GLY A 106 6.18 -13.93 3.53
CA GLY A 106 5.66 -12.78 2.80
C GLY A 106 4.22 -12.41 3.17
N ARG A 107 3.70 -12.89 4.30
CA ARG A 107 2.34 -12.56 4.77
C ARG A 107 2.35 -11.40 5.74
N ALA A 108 1.37 -10.52 5.65
CA ALA A 108 1.16 -9.41 6.59
C ALA A 108 -0.18 -9.54 7.29
N VAL A 109 -0.22 -9.27 8.59
CA VAL A 109 -1.48 -9.20 9.35
C VAL A 109 -2.19 -7.90 8.99
N ILE A 110 -3.43 -7.96 8.52
CA ILE A 110 -4.27 -6.77 8.39
C ILE A 110 -4.97 -6.53 9.75
N PRO A 111 -4.79 -5.36 10.38
CA PRO A 111 -5.45 -5.03 11.64
C PRO A 111 -6.97 -5.24 11.58
N SER A 112 -7.56 -5.82 12.63
CA SER A 112 -9.00 -6.12 12.68
C SER A 112 -9.87 -4.91 12.39
N ARG A 113 -9.55 -3.76 13.00
CA ARG A 113 -10.24 -2.48 12.76
C ARG A 113 -10.30 -2.12 11.27
N LEU A 114 -9.21 -2.33 10.52
CA LEU A 114 -9.18 -2.01 9.10
C LEU A 114 -9.99 -3.03 8.28
N ARG A 115 -9.95 -4.31 8.66
CA ARG A 115 -10.80 -5.34 8.04
C ARG A 115 -12.29 -5.07 8.23
N GLU A 116 -12.68 -4.63 9.42
CA GLU A 116 -14.06 -4.25 9.75
C GLU A 116 -14.51 -3.03 8.94
N LEU A 117 -13.68 -1.98 8.88
CA LEU A 117 -13.96 -0.77 8.09
C LEU A 117 -14.11 -1.06 6.60
N ALA A 118 -13.24 -1.90 6.06
CA ALA A 118 -13.24 -2.30 4.65
C ALA A 118 -14.16 -3.48 4.34
N LYS A 119 -14.87 -4.03 5.34
CA LYS A 119 -15.74 -5.20 5.22
C LYS A 119 -15.06 -6.38 4.51
N LEU A 120 -13.82 -6.69 4.89
CA LEU A 120 -13.08 -7.81 4.32
C LEU A 120 -13.54 -9.14 4.94
N ASP A 121 -14.34 -9.90 4.20
CA ASP A 121 -14.96 -11.15 4.64
C ASP A 121 -14.74 -12.35 3.69
N GLY A 122 -13.91 -12.20 2.64
CA GLY A 122 -13.76 -13.24 1.62
C GLY A 122 -12.49 -13.14 0.76
N PRO A 123 -12.54 -13.67 -0.48
CA PRO A 123 -11.49 -13.51 -1.48
C PRO A 123 -11.17 -12.03 -1.69
N LEU A 124 -9.88 -11.73 -1.82
CA LEU A 124 -9.35 -10.40 -2.00
C LEU A 124 -8.72 -10.27 -3.37
N THR A 125 -8.78 -9.07 -3.93
CA THR A 125 -7.94 -8.70 -5.06
C THR A 125 -6.96 -7.64 -4.61
N ILE A 126 -5.67 -7.94 -4.73
CA ILE A 126 -4.61 -6.95 -4.50
C ILE A 126 -4.32 -6.28 -5.84
N VAL A 127 -4.57 -4.98 -5.91
CA VAL A 127 -4.36 -4.18 -7.12
C VAL A 127 -3.13 -3.30 -6.90
N GLY A 128 -2.25 -3.25 -7.90
CA GLY A 128 -1.18 -2.26 -7.96
C GLY A 128 -1.78 -0.87 -8.13
N GLY A 129 -1.47 0.02 -7.18
CA GLY A 129 -2.00 1.39 -7.16
C GLY A 129 -1.07 2.39 -7.84
N MET A 130 -1.69 3.37 -8.48
CA MET A 130 -1.07 4.62 -8.91
C MET A 130 -1.83 5.74 -8.18
N PHE A 131 -1.20 6.29 -7.14
CA PHE A 131 -1.74 7.27 -6.18
C PHE A 131 -2.85 6.76 -5.24
#